data_AF-A0A3N5M4V4-F1
#
_entry.id   AF-A0A3N5M4V4-F1
#
_cell.length_a   1.000
_cell.length_b   1.000
_cell.length_c   1.000
_cell.angle_alpha   90.00
_cell.angle_beta   90.00
_cell.angle_gamma   90.00
#
_symmetry.space_group_name_H-M   'P 1'
#
loop_
_entity.id
_entity.type
_entity.pdbx_description
1 polymer ?
#
loop_
_entity_poly.entity_id
_entity_poly.type
_entity_poly.pdbx_seq_one_letter_code
_entity_poly.pdbx_strand_id
1 'polypeptide(L)'
;MAPRFTYSRWDGTQVGFEIDADSILSEITDDLLYHGDLNNALRRMMQSGFRDMNGERLKGVREMLEQLRRKRRDELEKYDLGGVYEDVAQELRDIVDQERQSLQDMLEQARQSGDPRRAETAEQSASDKQFQLDMLPPDLAGMVREMQQYDFNSNEARQRFEELLDKLRQELMQSYVNQMAGAMQNTSPEQMQRMKDMMSELNALLEKKQRGEDTQADFDQFMQRYGDFFPENPQTLDELLEIMAERMAAMQAMLNSMTPEQRAQLQGLAEQLLEDMDLRWQVDQLGENLRQMFPEMGWDRRYNFQGQDPLSFAQAAQLMNELGDIDQLENLLRGATNPGALAEVDLDRARELLGDDAARSLERLAELAKTLEQAGLIEQKEGRYELTPKGIRKIGQNALSDLFTKLAKDKTGKHELERSGIGHERTYESKPYEFGDPFNLDIHRTIRNAIRRTGGGTPVSLSPDDFEVERTE
;
A
#
# COMPACT_ATOMS: atom_id res chain seq x y z
N MET A 1 -40.96 24.41 22.37
CA MET A 1 -39.74 25.22 22.15
C MET A 1 -38.75 24.34 21.40
N ALA A 2 -38.37 24.69 20.18
CA ALA A 2 -37.36 23.95 19.43
C ALA A 2 -35.98 24.16 20.09
N PRO A 3 -35.14 23.13 20.22
CA PRO A 3 -33.79 23.30 20.76
C PRO A 3 -32.99 24.18 19.80
N ARG A 4 -32.38 25.25 20.34
CA ARG A 4 -31.44 26.10 19.60
C ARG A 4 -30.07 25.42 19.66
N PHE A 5 -29.57 24.99 18.51
CA PHE A 5 -28.18 24.55 18.38
C PHE A 5 -27.27 25.78 18.31
N THR A 6 -26.24 25.80 19.15
CA THR A 6 -25.17 26.81 19.13
C THR A 6 -23.90 26.15 18.62
N TYR A 7 -23.41 26.61 17.47
CA TYR A 7 -22.14 26.18 16.90
C TYR A 7 -21.02 27.07 17.45
N SER A 8 -19.92 26.44 17.89
CA SER A 8 -18.70 27.13 18.33
C SER A 8 -17.49 26.59 17.54
N ARG A 9 -16.41 27.37 17.48
CA ARG A 9 -15.16 26.93 16.85
C ARG A 9 -14.51 25.85 17.72
N TRP A 10 -13.95 24.84 17.06
CA TRP A 10 -13.21 23.75 17.69
C TRP A 10 -12.08 24.28 18.58
N ASP A 11 -12.16 24.02 19.89
CA ASP A 11 -11.19 24.51 20.88
C ASP A 11 -10.66 23.37 21.79
N GLY A 12 -11.01 22.12 21.48
CA GLY A 12 -10.54 20.92 22.18
C GLY A 12 -11.19 20.69 23.56
N THR A 13 -12.13 21.53 23.99
CA THR A 13 -12.84 21.38 25.27
C THR A 13 -14.19 20.68 25.15
N GLN A 14 -14.65 20.42 23.92
CA GLN A 14 -15.89 19.71 23.69
C GLN A 14 -15.71 18.22 24.06
N VAL A 15 -16.69 17.63 24.76
CA VAL A 15 -16.71 16.23 25.22
C VAL A 15 -17.98 15.53 24.72
N GLY A 16 -17.92 14.21 24.52
CA GLY A 16 -19.05 13.41 24.00
C GLY A 16 -18.91 12.94 22.54
N PHE A 17 -17.68 12.86 22.03
CA PHE A 17 -17.36 12.38 20.67
C PHE A 17 -16.77 10.96 20.65
N GLU A 18 -17.00 10.18 21.71
CA GLU A 18 -16.72 8.77 21.71
C GLU A 18 -17.79 8.05 20.90
N ILE A 19 -17.45 6.93 20.27
CA ILE A 19 -18.46 6.10 19.61
C ILE A 19 -19.48 5.70 20.68
N ASP A 20 -20.72 6.17 20.55
CA ASP A 20 -21.77 5.80 21.49
C ASP A 20 -22.17 4.35 21.22
N ALA A 21 -22.11 3.53 22.26
CA ALA A 21 -22.49 2.12 22.20
C ALA A 21 -23.94 1.95 21.71
N ASP A 22 -24.81 2.93 22.01
CA ASP A 22 -26.20 2.95 21.52
C ASP A 22 -26.28 3.13 20.00
N SER A 23 -25.35 3.85 19.39
CA SER A 23 -25.32 4.11 17.94
C SER A 23 -24.77 2.94 17.17
N ILE A 24 -23.71 2.31 17.67
CA ILE A 24 -23.22 1.02 17.14
C ILE A 24 -24.36 -0.01 17.18
N LEU A 25 -25.04 -0.10 18.33
CA LEU A 25 -26.13 -1.06 18.51
C LEU A 25 -27.30 -0.78 17.56
N SER A 26 -27.60 0.49 17.28
CA SER A 26 -28.65 0.90 16.34
C SER A 26 -28.30 0.50 14.91
N GLU A 27 -27.05 0.71 14.47
CA GLU A 27 -26.60 0.34 13.12
C GLU A 27 -26.70 -1.18 12.87
N ILE A 28 -26.35 -1.99 13.87
CA ILE A 28 -26.45 -3.46 13.77
C ILE A 28 -27.86 -4.00 14.07
N THR A 29 -28.80 -3.16 14.53
CA THR A 29 -30.14 -3.61 14.96
C THR A 29 -30.92 -4.23 13.81
N ASP A 30 -30.92 -3.60 12.64
CA ASP A 30 -31.66 -4.09 11.47
C ASP A 30 -31.17 -5.49 11.05
N ASP A 31 -29.84 -5.67 11.00
CA ASP A 31 -29.22 -6.94 10.66
C ASP A 31 -29.46 -8.02 11.74
N LEU A 32 -29.42 -7.62 13.00
CA LEU A 32 -29.65 -8.54 14.12
C LEU A 32 -31.11 -8.99 14.21
N LEU A 33 -32.06 -8.12 13.90
CA LEU A 33 -33.49 -8.47 13.81
C LEU A 33 -33.77 -9.42 12.64
N TYR A 34 -33.04 -9.28 11.53
CA TYR A 34 -33.25 -10.09 10.34
C TYR A 34 -32.54 -11.46 10.42
N HIS A 35 -31.32 -11.51 10.95
CA HIS A 35 -30.48 -12.72 10.95
C HIS A 35 -30.28 -13.36 12.33
N GLY A 36 -30.53 -12.65 13.43
CA GLY A 36 -30.43 -13.17 14.80
C GLY A 36 -29.02 -13.41 15.34
N ASP A 37 -27.96 -13.05 14.61
CA ASP A 37 -26.57 -13.31 15.00
C ASP A 37 -25.75 -12.01 15.08
N LEU A 38 -25.40 -11.64 16.30
CA LEU A 38 -24.58 -10.47 16.64
C LEU A 38 -23.20 -10.50 15.97
N ASN A 39 -22.55 -11.67 15.89
CA ASN A 39 -21.21 -11.77 15.34
C ASN A 39 -21.22 -11.52 13.83
N ASN A 40 -22.24 -12.04 13.14
CA ASN A 40 -22.44 -11.79 11.71
C ASN A 40 -22.79 -10.32 11.42
N ALA A 41 -23.61 -9.68 12.27
CA ALA A 41 -23.94 -8.26 12.15
C ALA A 41 -22.70 -7.37 12.35
N LEU A 42 -21.91 -7.63 13.40
CA LEU A 42 -20.64 -6.92 13.64
C LEU A 42 -19.65 -7.13 12.49
N ARG A 43 -19.50 -8.35 12.00
CA ARG A 43 -18.64 -8.66 10.84
C ARG A 43 -19.09 -7.90 9.59
N ARG A 44 -20.39 -7.87 9.30
CA ARG A 44 -20.89 -7.15 8.12
C ARG A 44 -20.63 -5.66 8.25
N MET A 45 -20.92 -5.07 9.41
CA MET A 45 -20.64 -3.67 9.70
C MET A 45 -19.16 -3.33 9.55
N MET A 46 -18.24 -4.17 10.03
CA MET A 46 -16.80 -4.00 9.80
C MET A 46 -16.46 -4.07 8.31
N GLN A 47 -17.04 -5.01 7.57
CA GLN A 47 -16.76 -5.17 6.14
C GLN A 47 -17.28 -4.00 5.31
N SER A 48 -18.50 -3.52 5.57
CA SER A 48 -19.13 -2.42 4.83
C SER A 48 -18.69 -1.04 5.30
N GLY A 49 -18.22 -0.92 6.54
CA GLY A 49 -18.14 0.35 7.24
C GLY A 49 -19.54 0.84 7.64
N PHE A 50 -19.59 1.97 8.33
CA PHE A 50 -20.83 2.60 8.79
C PHE A 50 -20.64 4.12 8.93
N ARG A 51 -21.72 4.84 9.18
CA ARG A 51 -21.65 6.27 9.52
C ARG A 51 -21.84 6.45 11.00
N ASP A 52 -20.95 7.18 11.64
CA ASP A 52 -21.12 7.56 13.03
C ASP A 52 -22.19 8.68 13.15
N MET A 53 -22.66 8.96 14.38
CA MET A 53 -23.63 10.01 14.68
C MET A 53 -23.19 11.40 14.20
N ASN A 54 -21.89 11.62 14.10
CA ASN A 54 -21.31 12.85 13.60
C ASN A 54 -21.44 13.00 12.06
N GLY A 55 -21.98 11.99 11.38
CA GLY A 55 -22.08 11.93 9.93
C GLY A 55 -20.76 11.56 9.25
N GLU A 56 -19.71 11.30 10.03
CA GLU A 56 -18.42 10.82 9.55
C GLU A 56 -18.56 9.38 9.06
N ARG A 57 -18.08 9.12 7.85
CA ARG A 57 -18.11 7.79 7.24
C ARG A 57 -16.86 7.02 7.64
N LEU A 58 -17.03 5.96 8.41
CA LEU A 58 -15.97 5.02 8.73
C LEU A 58 -15.81 4.05 7.56
N LYS A 59 -14.59 3.93 7.05
CA LYS A 59 -14.27 3.02 5.95
C LYS A 59 -14.38 1.57 6.43
N GLY A 60 -15.04 0.75 5.63
CA GLY A 60 -15.09 -0.69 5.89
C GLY A 60 -13.81 -1.40 5.48
N VAL A 61 -13.57 -2.57 6.08
CA VAL A 61 -12.46 -3.46 5.72
C VAL A 61 -12.45 -3.77 4.23
N ARG A 62 -13.62 -3.94 3.60
CA ARG A 62 -13.70 -4.18 2.15
C ARG A 62 -13.18 -3.01 1.33
N GLU A 63 -13.51 -1.79 1.72
CA GLU A 63 -13.04 -0.57 1.04
C GLU A 63 -11.52 -0.44 1.19
N MET A 64 -10.99 -0.73 2.37
CA MET A 64 -9.55 -0.72 2.63
C MET A 64 -8.81 -1.81 1.83
N LEU A 65 -9.35 -3.02 1.75
CA LEU A 65 -8.82 -4.09 0.90
C LEU A 65 -8.83 -3.71 -0.58
N GLU A 66 -9.89 -3.03 -1.04
CA GLU A 66 -9.94 -2.51 -2.41
C GLU A 66 -8.89 -1.42 -2.65
N GLN A 67 -8.65 -0.56 -1.67
CA GLN A 67 -7.63 0.49 -1.73
C GLN A 67 -6.21 -0.12 -1.78
N LEU A 68 -5.91 -1.11 -0.92
CA LEU A 68 -4.65 -1.86 -0.95
C LEU A 68 -4.39 -2.54 -2.29
N ARG A 69 -5.42 -3.21 -2.85
CA ARG A 69 -5.30 -3.85 -4.17
C ARG A 69 -5.07 -2.86 -5.30
N ARG A 70 -5.71 -1.68 -5.25
CA ARG A 70 -5.47 -0.60 -6.22
C ARG A 70 -4.03 -0.13 -6.10
N LYS A 71 -3.58 0.22 -4.89
CA LYS A 71 -2.22 0.66 -4.63
C LYS A 71 -1.18 -0.34 -5.14
N ARG A 72 -1.32 -1.63 -4.79
CA ARG A 72 -0.44 -2.70 -5.30
C ARG A 72 -0.37 -2.71 -6.83
N ARG A 73 -1.52 -2.66 -7.50
CA ARG A 73 -1.58 -2.69 -8.96
C ARG A 73 -0.92 -1.45 -9.56
N ASP A 74 -1.22 -0.27 -9.02
CA ASP A 74 -0.68 1.00 -9.52
C ASP A 74 0.86 1.01 -9.44
N GLU A 75 1.42 0.49 -8.35
CA GLU A 75 2.87 0.31 -8.19
C GLU A 75 3.46 -0.67 -9.22
N LEU A 76 2.84 -1.84 -9.41
CA LEU A 76 3.32 -2.87 -10.35
C LEU A 76 3.16 -2.49 -11.82
N GLU A 77 2.17 -1.65 -12.15
CA GLU A 77 1.93 -1.15 -13.52
C GLU A 77 2.82 0.03 -13.88
N LYS A 78 3.35 0.76 -12.89
CA LYS A 78 4.20 1.92 -13.13
C LYS A 78 5.65 1.53 -13.36
N TYR A 79 6.17 0.64 -12.53
CA TYR A 79 7.59 0.38 -12.44
C TYR A 79 8.05 -0.93 -13.10
N ASP A 80 9.31 -0.94 -13.52
CA ASP A 80 10.04 -2.12 -13.96
C ASP A 80 11.27 -2.38 -13.07
N LEU A 81 11.47 -3.63 -12.68
CA LEU A 81 12.62 -4.08 -11.89
C LEU A 81 13.89 -4.28 -12.74
N GLY A 82 13.75 -4.40 -14.07
CA GLY A 82 14.85 -4.75 -14.98
C GLY A 82 15.67 -3.58 -15.50
N GLY A 83 15.11 -2.36 -15.54
CA GLY A 83 15.66 -1.28 -16.35
C GLY A 83 17.03 -0.72 -15.94
N VAL A 84 17.46 -0.81 -14.68
CA VAL A 84 18.79 -0.30 -14.26
C VAL A 84 19.94 -1.07 -14.90
N TYR A 85 19.75 -2.38 -15.10
CA TYR A 85 20.76 -3.18 -15.79
C TYR A 85 20.89 -2.78 -17.24
N GLU A 86 19.78 -2.39 -17.86
CA GLU A 86 19.76 -1.98 -19.26
C GLU A 86 20.49 -0.65 -19.44
N ASP A 87 20.26 0.31 -18.54
CA ASP A 87 20.97 1.60 -18.51
C ASP A 87 22.48 1.41 -18.33
N VAL A 88 22.89 0.62 -17.33
CA VAL A 88 24.31 0.34 -17.05
C VAL A 88 24.95 -0.45 -18.19
N ALA A 89 24.26 -1.47 -18.71
CA ALA A 89 24.77 -2.25 -19.85
C ALA A 89 24.85 -1.40 -21.12
N GLN A 90 23.99 -0.40 -21.29
CA GLN A 90 24.08 0.55 -22.39
C GLN A 90 25.28 1.48 -22.22
N GLU A 91 25.49 2.06 -21.03
CA GLU A 91 26.63 2.93 -20.75
C GLU A 91 27.97 2.18 -20.92
N LEU A 92 28.02 0.91 -20.51
CA LEU A 92 29.21 0.07 -20.71
C LEU A 92 29.45 -0.28 -22.18
N ARG A 93 28.38 -0.51 -22.97
CA ARG A 93 28.49 -0.67 -24.43
C ARG A 93 29.02 0.60 -25.11
N ASP A 94 28.55 1.77 -24.68
CA ASP A 94 29.04 3.05 -25.19
C ASP A 94 30.53 3.26 -24.88
N ILE A 95 31.00 2.83 -23.71
CA ILE A 95 32.44 2.86 -23.35
C ILE A 95 33.25 1.91 -24.25
N VAL A 96 32.74 0.70 -24.50
CA VAL A 96 33.39 -0.27 -25.40
C VAL A 96 33.47 0.29 -26.83
N ASP A 97 32.41 0.93 -27.31
CA ASP A 97 32.40 1.57 -28.63
C ASP A 97 33.40 2.74 -28.72
N GLN A 98 33.50 3.54 -27.65
CA GLN A 98 34.51 4.60 -27.55
C GLN A 98 35.95 4.05 -27.59
N GLU A 99 36.21 2.93 -26.92
CA GLU A 99 37.51 2.25 -26.96
C GLU A 99 37.81 1.71 -28.36
N ARG A 100 36.84 1.05 -29.01
CA ARG A 100 36.95 0.57 -30.40
C ARG A 100 37.31 1.71 -31.35
N GLN A 101 36.69 2.88 -31.19
CA GLN A 101 36.99 4.05 -31.99
C GLN A 101 38.40 4.58 -31.73
N SER A 102 38.85 4.59 -30.48
CA SER A 102 40.22 5.00 -30.14
C SER A 102 41.30 4.11 -30.77
N LEU A 103 41.03 2.80 -30.87
CA LEU A 103 41.92 1.83 -31.52
C LEU A 103 42.00 2.08 -33.04
N GLN A 104 40.87 2.42 -33.67
CA GLN A 104 40.83 2.81 -35.08
C GLN A 104 41.62 4.10 -35.33
N ASP A 105 41.45 5.11 -34.49
CA ASP A 105 42.19 6.38 -34.61
C ASP A 105 43.70 6.15 -34.44
N MET A 106 44.12 5.31 -33.49
CA MET A 106 45.51 4.91 -33.31
C MET A 106 46.08 4.23 -34.56
N LEU A 107 45.33 3.29 -35.16
CA LEU A 107 45.70 2.61 -36.40
C LEU A 107 45.88 3.59 -37.56
N GLU A 108 44.96 4.52 -37.73
CA GLU A 108 45.04 5.54 -38.77
C GLU A 108 46.25 6.45 -38.58
N GLN A 109 46.51 6.91 -37.36
CA GLN A 109 47.70 7.73 -37.04
C GLN A 109 49.00 6.96 -37.30
N ALA A 110 49.05 5.67 -36.95
CA ALA A 110 50.21 4.82 -37.21
C ALA A 110 50.46 4.66 -38.72
N ARG A 111 49.41 4.46 -39.52
CA ARG A 111 49.50 4.39 -40.99
C ARG A 111 49.94 5.72 -41.62
N GLN A 112 49.45 6.84 -41.12
CA GLN A 112 49.82 8.18 -41.60
C GLN A 112 51.27 8.57 -41.24
N SER A 113 51.86 7.95 -40.21
CA SER A 113 53.24 8.24 -39.80
C SER A 113 54.31 7.82 -40.81
N GLY A 114 53.97 6.98 -41.79
CA GLY A 114 54.88 6.52 -42.86
C GLY A 114 55.97 5.54 -42.42
N ASP A 115 56.00 5.12 -41.14
CA ASP A 115 56.93 4.13 -40.60
C ASP A 115 56.30 2.73 -40.64
N PRO A 116 56.76 1.82 -41.53
CA PRO A 116 56.15 0.50 -41.72
C PRO A 116 56.22 -0.38 -40.47
N ARG A 117 57.27 -0.26 -39.65
CA ARG A 117 57.38 -1.04 -38.40
C ARG A 117 56.37 -0.60 -37.35
N ARG A 118 56.09 0.70 -37.30
CA ARG A 118 55.13 1.28 -36.36
C ARG A 118 53.70 0.92 -36.74
N ALA A 119 53.39 0.93 -38.04
CA ALA A 119 52.10 0.47 -38.56
C ALA A 119 51.85 -1.01 -38.26
N GLU A 120 52.82 -1.89 -38.49
CA GLU A 120 52.69 -3.34 -38.26
C GLU A 120 52.48 -3.68 -36.77
N THR A 121 53.18 -2.98 -35.88
CA THR A 121 53.03 -3.16 -34.42
C THR A 121 51.67 -2.67 -33.93
N ALA A 122 51.21 -1.52 -34.43
CA ALA A 122 49.89 -0.98 -34.12
C ALA A 122 48.77 -1.89 -34.64
N GLU A 123 48.93 -2.49 -35.83
CA GLU A 123 48.00 -3.47 -36.41
C GLU A 123 47.88 -4.73 -35.56
N GLN A 124 49.00 -5.31 -35.11
CA GLN A 124 48.98 -6.47 -34.23
C GLN A 124 48.29 -6.14 -32.90
N SER A 125 48.70 -5.05 -32.24
CA SER A 125 48.13 -4.65 -30.96
C SER A 125 46.64 -4.32 -31.04
N ALA A 126 46.20 -3.62 -32.10
CA ALA A 126 44.80 -3.28 -32.28
C ALA A 126 43.96 -4.51 -32.61
N SER A 127 44.50 -5.44 -33.42
CA SER A 127 43.81 -6.71 -33.73
C SER A 127 43.60 -7.56 -32.47
N ASP A 128 44.62 -7.66 -31.61
CA ASP A 128 44.53 -8.42 -30.36
C ASP A 128 43.50 -7.79 -29.41
N LYS A 129 43.54 -6.46 -29.26
CA LYS A 129 42.59 -5.71 -28.44
C LYS A 129 41.15 -5.79 -28.99
N GLN A 130 40.97 -5.70 -30.29
CA GLN A 130 39.67 -5.82 -30.94
C GLN A 130 39.08 -7.22 -30.77
N PHE A 131 39.91 -8.26 -30.87
CA PHE A 131 39.49 -9.63 -30.61
C PHE A 131 38.99 -9.81 -29.16
N GLN A 132 39.68 -9.23 -28.18
CA GLN A 132 39.20 -9.22 -26.78
C GLN A 132 37.85 -8.52 -26.64
N LEU A 133 37.67 -7.35 -27.29
CA LEU A 133 36.40 -6.62 -27.29
C LEU A 133 35.26 -7.34 -28.03
N ASP A 134 35.57 -8.22 -28.99
CA ASP A 134 34.58 -9.03 -29.71
C ASP A 134 34.21 -10.30 -28.95
N MET A 135 35.08 -10.78 -28.06
CA MET A 135 34.83 -11.93 -27.19
C MET A 135 34.10 -11.57 -25.88
N LEU A 136 33.70 -10.31 -25.71
CA LEU A 136 32.98 -9.86 -24.52
C LEU A 136 31.67 -10.65 -24.34
N PRO A 137 31.43 -11.23 -23.14
CA PRO A 137 30.16 -11.87 -22.85
C PRO A 137 28.99 -10.89 -22.98
N PRO A 138 27.79 -11.34 -23.39
CA PRO A 138 26.62 -10.48 -23.51
C PRO A 138 26.03 -10.06 -22.15
N ASP A 139 26.47 -10.68 -21.05
CA ASP A 139 26.02 -10.38 -19.69
C ASP A 139 26.86 -9.28 -19.02
N LEU A 140 26.20 -8.43 -18.22
CA LEU A 140 26.84 -7.29 -17.55
C LEU A 140 28.00 -7.70 -16.65
N ALA A 141 27.86 -8.81 -15.91
CA ALA A 141 28.89 -9.31 -15.01
C ALA A 141 30.17 -9.70 -15.77
N GLY A 142 30.02 -10.46 -16.85
CA GLY A 142 31.10 -10.85 -17.74
C GLY A 142 31.79 -9.65 -18.40
N MET A 143 31.01 -8.68 -18.90
CA MET A 143 31.56 -7.46 -19.47
C MET A 143 32.41 -6.68 -18.46
N VAL A 144 31.91 -6.47 -17.24
CA VAL A 144 32.67 -5.76 -16.19
C VAL A 144 33.96 -6.49 -15.83
N ARG A 145 33.93 -7.82 -15.73
CA ARG A 145 35.11 -8.63 -15.38
C ARG A 145 36.21 -8.57 -16.43
N GLU A 146 35.83 -8.68 -17.70
CA GLU A 146 36.79 -8.58 -18.81
C GLU A 146 37.32 -7.14 -18.92
N MET A 147 36.45 -6.13 -18.79
CA MET A 147 36.85 -4.72 -18.83
C MET A 147 37.73 -4.28 -17.65
N GLN A 148 37.60 -4.89 -16.47
CA GLN A 148 38.53 -4.64 -15.35
C GLN A 148 39.95 -5.14 -15.62
N GLN A 149 40.08 -6.21 -16.40
CA GLN A 149 41.39 -6.79 -16.77
C GLN A 149 41.93 -6.22 -18.08
N TYR A 150 41.10 -5.47 -18.80
CA TYR A 150 41.42 -4.91 -20.10
C TYR A 150 42.35 -3.69 -20.00
N ASP A 151 43.34 -3.64 -20.88
CA ASP A 151 44.27 -2.53 -21.00
C ASP A 151 43.74 -1.48 -21.99
N PHE A 152 43.05 -0.45 -21.47
CA PHE A 152 42.48 0.64 -22.25
C PHE A 152 43.54 1.45 -23.00
N ASN A 153 43.29 1.72 -24.28
CA ASN A 153 44.03 2.68 -25.07
C ASN A 153 43.53 4.11 -24.84
N SER A 154 42.22 4.30 -24.66
CA SER A 154 41.62 5.59 -24.37
C SER A 154 41.60 5.88 -22.86
N ASN A 155 42.31 6.93 -22.44
CA ASN A 155 42.23 7.44 -21.07
C ASN A 155 40.81 7.89 -20.70
N GLU A 156 40.05 8.39 -21.67
CA GLU A 156 38.68 8.85 -21.46
C GLU A 156 37.73 7.68 -21.24
N ALA A 157 37.85 6.61 -22.05
CA ALA A 157 37.05 5.39 -21.87
C ALA A 157 37.34 4.74 -20.50
N ARG A 158 38.62 4.71 -20.10
CA ARG A 158 39.03 4.21 -18.79
C ARG A 158 38.42 5.03 -17.65
N GLN A 159 38.48 6.36 -17.71
CA GLN A 159 37.89 7.23 -16.68
C GLN A 159 36.38 7.00 -16.56
N ARG A 160 35.67 6.95 -17.69
CA ARG A 160 34.22 6.68 -17.69
C ARG A 160 33.89 5.30 -17.13
N PHE A 161 34.71 4.29 -17.39
CA PHE A 161 34.54 2.96 -16.80
C PHE A 161 34.77 2.97 -15.29
N GLU A 162 35.82 3.63 -14.81
CA GLU A 162 36.11 3.80 -13.38
C GLU A 162 34.95 4.56 -12.68
N GLU A 163 34.43 5.64 -13.29
CA GLU A 163 33.28 6.40 -12.79
C GLU A 163 32.00 5.56 -12.74
N LEU A 164 31.73 4.76 -13.77
CA LEU A 164 30.58 3.85 -13.82
C LEU A 164 30.65 2.80 -12.69
N LEU A 165 31.83 2.22 -12.48
CA LEU A 165 32.05 1.26 -11.39
C LEU A 165 31.86 1.89 -10.01
N ASP A 166 32.36 3.10 -9.81
CA ASP A 166 32.20 3.82 -8.56
C ASP A 166 30.73 4.18 -8.31
N LYS A 167 29.98 4.59 -9.33
CA LYS A 167 28.54 4.84 -9.24
C LYS A 167 27.75 3.58 -8.89
N LEU A 168 28.01 2.45 -9.57
CA LEU A 168 27.40 1.15 -9.25
C LEU A 168 27.68 0.71 -7.83
N ARG A 169 28.94 0.82 -7.38
CA ARG A 169 29.31 0.54 -5.99
C ARG A 169 28.54 1.43 -5.02
N GLN A 170 28.45 2.73 -5.29
CA GLN A 170 27.71 3.67 -4.45
C GLN A 170 26.21 3.37 -4.38
N GLU A 171 25.56 3.07 -5.50
CA GLU A 171 24.13 2.76 -5.56
C GLU A 171 23.81 1.43 -4.86
N LEU A 172 24.61 0.38 -5.10
CA LEU A 172 24.51 -0.88 -4.38
C LEU A 172 24.75 -0.66 -2.88
N MET A 173 25.77 0.09 -2.49
CA MET A 173 26.03 0.39 -1.07
C MET A 173 24.89 1.21 -0.44
N GLN A 174 24.37 2.25 -1.09
CA GLN A 174 23.26 3.06 -0.58
C GLN A 174 21.99 2.22 -0.37
N SER A 175 21.69 1.30 -1.27
CA SER A 175 20.52 0.43 -1.12
C SER A 175 20.58 -0.49 0.10
N TYR A 176 21.73 -1.12 0.36
CA TYR A 176 21.95 -1.94 1.54
C TYR A 176 21.92 -1.09 2.82
N VAL A 177 22.50 0.11 2.79
CA VAL A 177 22.51 1.03 3.94
C VAL A 177 21.11 1.56 4.25
N ASN A 178 20.30 1.92 3.25
CA ASN A 178 18.93 2.39 3.48
C ASN A 178 17.99 1.31 4.04
N GLN A 179 18.27 0.04 3.76
CA GLN A 179 17.51 -1.10 4.30
C GLN A 179 17.98 -1.51 5.71
N MET A 180 19.24 -1.22 6.08
CA MET A 180 19.80 -1.61 7.38
C MET A 180 19.94 -0.48 8.40
N ALA A 181 20.04 0.77 7.98
CA ALA A 181 20.48 1.86 8.85
C ALA A 181 19.54 3.07 8.83
N GLY A 182 18.72 3.16 9.88
CA GLY A 182 18.54 4.43 10.57
C GLY A 182 19.90 4.91 11.08
N ALA A 183 20.65 5.61 10.23
CA ALA A 183 21.91 6.30 10.50
C ALA A 183 23.16 5.43 10.78
N MET A 184 23.99 5.22 9.75
CA MET A 184 25.44 5.51 9.81
C MET A 184 26.09 5.47 8.43
N GLN A 185 27.04 6.39 8.21
CA GLN A 185 27.75 6.62 6.95
C GLN A 185 29.12 5.94 7.01
N ASN A 186 29.40 5.07 6.03
CA ASN A 186 30.68 4.43 5.66
C ASN A 186 30.90 2.99 6.15
N THR A 187 30.85 2.07 5.19
CA THR A 187 31.27 0.68 5.33
C THR A 187 32.80 0.58 5.25
N SER A 188 33.47 0.39 6.40
CA SER A 188 34.90 0.04 6.45
C SER A 188 35.08 -1.49 6.38
N PRO A 189 36.28 -2.00 6.04
CA PRO A 189 36.60 -3.43 6.16
C PRO A 189 36.29 -4.02 7.55
N GLU A 190 36.31 -3.17 8.58
CA GLU A 190 35.96 -3.53 9.96
C GLU A 190 34.45 -3.78 10.14
N GLN A 191 33.58 -3.03 9.46
CA GLN A 191 32.14 -3.29 9.48
C GLN A 191 31.79 -4.62 8.80
N MET A 192 32.48 -4.95 7.70
CA MET A 192 32.27 -6.22 7.01
C MET A 192 32.60 -7.40 7.91
N GLN A 193 33.69 -7.31 8.68
CA GLN A 193 34.04 -8.32 9.67
C GLN A 193 32.97 -8.41 10.77
N ARG A 194 32.52 -7.26 11.29
CA ARG A 194 31.48 -7.21 12.32
C ARG A 194 30.15 -7.83 11.87
N MET A 195 29.80 -7.69 10.60
CA MET A 195 28.60 -8.33 10.02
C MET A 195 28.75 -9.85 9.95
N LYS A 196 29.93 -10.38 9.61
CA LYS A 196 30.20 -11.82 9.65
C LYS A 196 30.12 -12.35 11.08
N ASP A 197 30.73 -11.64 12.02
CA ASP A 197 30.70 -12.03 13.43
C ASP A 197 29.25 -12.05 13.94
N MET A 198 28.44 -11.06 13.57
CA MET A 198 27.00 -11.02 13.86
C MET A 198 26.24 -12.23 13.28
N MET A 199 26.43 -12.56 11.99
CA MET A 199 25.73 -13.68 11.35
C MET A 199 26.17 -15.03 11.94
N SER A 200 27.45 -15.18 12.27
CA SER A 200 27.97 -16.37 12.93
C SER A 200 27.39 -16.53 14.35
N GLU A 201 27.36 -15.45 15.15
CA GLU A 201 26.77 -15.47 16.49
C GLU A 201 25.26 -15.73 16.45
N LEU A 202 24.55 -15.16 15.46
CA LEU A 202 23.11 -15.40 15.27
C LEU A 202 22.82 -16.85 14.88
N ASN A 203 23.60 -17.44 13.97
CA ASN A 203 23.47 -18.86 13.62
C ASN A 203 23.73 -19.76 14.85
N ALA A 204 24.72 -19.42 15.68
CA ALA A 204 24.98 -20.15 16.92
C ALA A 204 23.83 -20.06 17.94
N LEU A 205 23.22 -18.86 18.08
CA LEU A 205 22.02 -18.65 18.90
C LEU A 205 20.84 -19.47 18.41
N LEU A 206 20.65 -19.49 17.10
CA LEU A 206 19.57 -20.23 16.46
C LEU A 206 19.74 -21.74 16.63
N GLU A 207 20.95 -22.27 16.51
CA GLU A 207 21.24 -23.68 16.82
C GLU A 207 20.93 -24.02 18.29
N LYS A 208 21.31 -23.16 19.25
CA LYS A 208 20.97 -23.36 20.67
C LYS A 208 19.46 -23.42 20.88
N LYS A 209 18.72 -22.51 20.22
CA LYS A 209 17.26 -22.50 20.24
C LYS A 209 16.66 -23.78 19.66
N GLN A 210 17.18 -24.27 18.54
CA GLN A 210 16.73 -25.55 17.95
C GLN A 210 17.00 -26.75 18.87
N ARG A 211 18.04 -26.69 19.72
CA ARG A 211 18.31 -27.67 20.78
C ARG A 211 17.42 -27.52 22.02
N GLY A 212 16.59 -26.48 22.10
CA GLY A 212 15.72 -26.20 23.24
C GLY A 212 16.45 -25.61 24.46
N GLU A 213 17.62 -25.01 24.25
CA GLU A 213 18.38 -24.32 25.30
C GLU A 213 17.82 -22.90 25.55
N ASP A 214 18.02 -22.36 26.75
CA ASP A 214 17.65 -20.97 27.08
C ASP A 214 18.63 -20.00 26.42
N THR A 215 18.12 -19.22 25.47
CA THR A 215 18.91 -18.29 24.65
C THR A 215 18.76 -16.83 25.07
N GLN A 216 17.96 -16.52 26.11
CA GLN A 216 17.67 -15.12 26.46
C GLN A 216 18.91 -14.35 26.90
N ALA A 217 19.75 -14.95 27.75
CA ALA A 217 20.99 -14.31 28.23
C ALA A 217 22.00 -14.08 27.09
N ASP A 218 22.08 -15.01 26.13
CA ASP A 218 22.95 -14.87 24.97
C ASP A 218 22.40 -13.83 23.98
N PHE A 219 21.06 -13.75 23.83
CA PHE A 219 20.39 -12.73 23.02
C PHE A 219 20.60 -11.32 23.57
N ASP A 220 20.47 -11.13 24.88
CA ASP A 220 20.74 -9.83 25.51
C ASP A 220 22.18 -9.38 25.26
N GLN A 221 23.13 -10.32 25.28
CA GLN A 221 24.54 -10.05 25.00
C GLN A 221 24.79 -9.75 23.52
N PHE A 222 24.06 -10.42 22.62
CA PHE A 222 24.05 -10.14 21.19
C PHE A 222 23.52 -8.73 20.89
N MET A 223 22.39 -8.35 21.48
CA MET A 223 21.81 -7.01 21.30
C MET A 223 22.70 -5.90 21.86
N GLN A 224 23.44 -6.15 22.94
CA GLN A 224 24.45 -5.19 23.42
C GLN A 224 25.60 -4.96 22.42
N ARG A 225 25.91 -5.96 21.58
CA ARG A 225 27.03 -5.92 20.63
C ARG A 225 26.63 -5.47 19.23
N TYR A 226 25.42 -5.82 18.79
CA TYR A 226 24.95 -5.65 17.42
C TYR A 226 23.60 -4.94 17.32
N GLY A 227 23.06 -4.41 18.42
CA GLY A 227 21.77 -3.70 18.43
C GLY A 227 21.74 -2.47 17.53
N ASP A 228 22.89 -1.93 17.14
CA ASP A 228 23.02 -0.83 16.17
C ASP A 228 22.60 -1.22 14.74
N PHE A 229 22.56 -2.52 14.41
CA PHE A 229 22.08 -3.00 13.10
C PHE A 229 20.55 -3.14 13.03
N PHE A 230 19.84 -3.01 14.16
CA PHE A 230 18.42 -3.31 14.29
C PHE A 230 17.66 -2.11 14.85
N PRO A 231 17.22 -1.16 14.00
CA PRO A 231 16.51 0.04 14.46
C PRO A 231 15.13 -0.26 15.05
N GLU A 232 14.51 -1.40 14.72
CA GLU A 232 13.23 -1.83 15.33
C GLU A 232 13.38 -2.22 16.80
N ASN A 233 14.62 -2.42 17.28
CA ASN A 233 14.95 -2.76 18.67
C ASN A 233 14.14 -3.94 19.24
N PRO A 234 14.31 -5.15 18.67
CA PRO A 234 13.55 -6.34 19.09
C PRO A 234 13.81 -6.70 20.55
N GLN A 235 12.75 -7.09 21.27
CA GLN A 235 12.82 -7.46 22.68
C GLN A 235 13.14 -8.95 22.89
N THR A 236 12.87 -9.77 21.87
CA THR A 236 13.08 -11.22 21.94
C THR A 236 13.81 -11.75 20.72
N LEU A 237 14.45 -12.91 20.87
CA LEU A 237 15.08 -13.61 19.76
C LEU A 237 14.05 -13.98 18.68
N ASP A 238 12.81 -14.32 19.05
CA ASP A 238 11.73 -14.60 18.09
C ASP A 238 11.43 -13.39 17.21
N GLU A 239 11.25 -12.22 17.82
CA GLU A 239 10.97 -10.97 17.12
C GLU A 239 12.13 -10.56 16.19
N LEU A 240 13.39 -10.73 16.65
CA LEU A 240 14.56 -10.50 15.80
C LEU A 240 14.57 -11.43 14.59
N LEU A 241 14.30 -12.72 14.80
CA LEU A 241 14.28 -13.70 13.72
C LEU A 241 13.14 -13.46 12.75
N GLU A 242 12.00 -12.96 13.24
CA GLU A 242 10.84 -12.57 12.43
C GLU A 242 11.18 -11.42 11.49
N ILE A 243 11.76 -10.33 12.01
CA ILE A 243 12.23 -9.18 11.22
C ILE A 243 13.25 -9.61 10.15
N MET A 244 14.18 -10.50 10.51
CA MET A 244 15.17 -11.03 9.57
C MET A 244 14.54 -11.92 8.50
N ALA A 245 13.59 -12.77 8.88
CA ALA A 245 12.86 -13.61 7.94
C ALA A 245 12.07 -12.76 6.94
N GLU A 246 11.43 -11.69 7.40
CA GLU A 246 10.70 -10.74 6.56
C GLU A 246 11.61 -10.08 5.52
N ARG A 247 12.74 -9.52 5.94
CA ARG A 247 13.72 -8.89 5.04
C ARG A 247 14.28 -9.86 4.01
N MET A 248 14.62 -11.08 4.43
CA MET A 248 15.13 -12.13 3.54
C MET A 248 14.05 -12.63 2.57
N ALA A 249 12.81 -12.77 3.03
CA ALA A 249 11.68 -13.14 2.19
C ALA A 249 11.37 -12.06 1.14
N ALA A 250 11.45 -10.78 1.50
CA ALA A 250 11.31 -9.66 0.56
C ALA A 250 12.41 -9.68 -0.52
N MET A 251 13.67 -9.91 -0.14
CA MET A 251 14.78 -10.08 -1.09
C MET A 251 14.55 -11.29 -2.01
N GLN A 252 14.12 -12.42 -1.45
CA GLN A 252 13.83 -13.61 -2.25
C GLN A 252 12.66 -13.37 -3.21
N ALA A 253 11.61 -12.67 -2.78
CA ALA A 253 10.48 -12.29 -3.61
C ALA A 253 10.91 -11.37 -4.76
N MET A 254 11.84 -10.44 -4.51
CA MET A 254 12.46 -9.60 -5.54
C MET A 254 13.17 -10.47 -6.58
N LEU A 255 14.08 -11.35 -6.15
CA LEU A 255 14.80 -12.26 -7.05
C LEU A 255 13.83 -13.15 -7.83
N ASN A 256 12.77 -13.62 -7.18
CA ASN A 256 11.72 -14.44 -7.78
C ASN A 256 10.89 -13.68 -8.82
N SER A 257 10.72 -12.37 -8.66
CA SER A 257 10.01 -11.48 -9.59
C SER A 257 10.82 -11.06 -10.82
N MET A 258 12.15 -11.17 -10.76
CA MET A 258 13.04 -10.96 -11.91
C MET A 258 13.08 -12.17 -12.86
N THR A 259 13.52 -11.96 -14.10
CA THR A 259 13.69 -13.06 -15.05
C THR A 259 14.85 -13.99 -14.63
N PRO A 260 14.86 -15.26 -15.08
CA PRO A 260 15.96 -16.18 -14.80
C PRO A 260 17.33 -15.64 -15.22
N GLU A 261 17.40 -14.91 -16.33
CA GLU A 261 18.63 -14.31 -16.85
C GLU A 261 19.12 -13.18 -15.93
N GLN A 262 18.24 -12.26 -15.53
CA GLN A 262 18.58 -11.15 -14.63
C GLN A 262 19.06 -11.66 -13.26
N ARG A 263 18.42 -12.71 -12.73
CA ARG A 263 18.83 -13.34 -11.47
C ARG A 263 20.23 -13.93 -11.56
N ALA A 264 20.55 -14.62 -12.67
CA ALA A 264 21.88 -15.20 -12.88
C ALA A 264 22.96 -14.11 -12.98
N GLN A 265 22.65 -12.99 -13.64
CA GLN A 265 23.56 -11.84 -13.74
C GLN A 265 23.82 -11.19 -12.38
N LEU A 266 22.76 -10.98 -11.58
CA LEU A 266 22.87 -10.46 -10.23
C LEU A 266 23.72 -11.35 -9.32
N GLN A 267 23.49 -12.65 -9.39
CA GLN A 267 24.30 -13.62 -8.67
C GLN A 267 25.77 -13.47 -9.10
N GLY A 268 26.08 -13.49 -10.39
CA GLY A 268 27.46 -13.33 -10.88
C GLY A 268 28.15 -12.03 -10.42
N LEU A 269 27.42 -10.91 -10.35
CA LEU A 269 27.95 -9.64 -9.83
C LEU A 269 28.18 -9.69 -8.32
N ALA A 270 27.21 -10.18 -7.55
CA ALA A 270 27.33 -10.36 -6.11
C ALA A 270 28.50 -11.31 -5.80
N GLU A 271 28.69 -12.34 -6.62
CA GLU A 271 29.78 -13.28 -6.43
C GLU A 271 31.16 -12.63 -6.53
N GLN A 272 31.32 -11.74 -7.51
CA GLN A 272 32.56 -11.03 -7.77
C GLN A 272 32.81 -9.91 -6.75
N LEU A 273 31.77 -9.24 -6.26
CA LEU A 273 31.91 -8.14 -5.32
C LEU A 273 32.07 -8.60 -3.86
N LEU A 274 31.47 -9.72 -3.48
CA LEU A 274 31.49 -10.18 -2.09
C LEU A 274 32.71 -11.01 -1.70
N GLU A 275 33.53 -11.50 -2.66
CA GLU A 275 34.82 -12.26 -2.53
C GLU A 275 35.02 -13.22 -1.33
N ASP A 276 33.98 -13.53 -0.57
CA ASP A 276 34.07 -14.20 0.72
C ASP A 276 33.08 -15.35 0.78
N MET A 277 33.63 -16.55 0.71
CA MET A 277 32.89 -17.81 0.72
C MET A 277 32.23 -18.08 2.09
N ASP A 278 32.83 -17.59 3.18
CA ASP A 278 32.34 -17.86 4.54
C ASP A 278 31.06 -17.09 4.81
N LEU A 279 30.99 -15.82 4.39
CA LEU A 279 29.77 -15.01 4.54
C LEU A 279 28.59 -15.61 3.78
N ARG A 280 28.80 -16.11 2.55
CA ARG A 280 27.72 -16.74 1.76
C ARG A 280 27.16 -17.97 2.47
N TRP A 281 28.05 -18.82 2.97
CA TRP A 281 27.63 -20.01 3.71
C TRP A 281 26.80 -19.65 4.94
N GLN A 282 27.19 -18.60 5.69
CA GLN A 282 26.43 -18.13 6.84
C GLN A 282 25.04 -17.58 6.47
N VAL A 283 24.93 -16.84 5.36
CA VAL A 283 23.65 -16.32 4.85
C VAL A 283 22.73 -17.46 4.38
N ASP A 284 23.28 -18.43 3.66
CA ASP A 284 22.53 -19.60 3.17
C ASP A 284 21.98 -20.43 4.34
N GLN A 285 22.83 -20.73 5.34
CA GLN A 285 22.40 -21.44 6.55
C GLN A 285 21.30 -20.69 7.30
N LEU A 286 21.45 -19.37 7.48
CA LEU A 286 20.44 -18.56 8.15
C LEU A 286 19.13 -18.56 7.35
N GLY A 287 19.19 -18.39 6.04
CA GLY A 287 18.02 -18.38 5.15
C GLY A 287 17.25 -19.71 5.18
N GLU A 288 17.94 -20.85 5.16
CA GLU A 288 17.31 -22.17 5.27
C GLU A 288 16.59 -22.35 6.61
N ASN A 289 17.25 -21.95 7.70
CA ASN A 289 16.71 -22.02 9.04
C ASN A 289 15.48 -21.12 9.23
N LEU A 290 15.55 -19.87 8.76
CA LEU A 290 14.43 -18.93 8.81
C LEU A 290 13.25 -19.42 7.97
N ARG A 291 13.50 -19.98 6.78
CA ARG A 291 12.45 -20.57 5.93
C ARG A 291 11.76 -21.75 6.60
N GLN A 292 12.50 -22.55 7.37
CA GLN A 292 11.93 -23.68 8.11
C GLN A 292 11.07 -23.22 9.29
N MET A 293 11.50 -22.19 10.04
CA MET A 293 10.76 -21.67 11.19
C MET A 293 9.56 -20.82 10.80
N PHE A 294 9.69 -20.03 9.73
CA PHE A 294 8.67 -19.09 9.26
C PHE A 294 8.23 -19.40 7.83
N PRO A 295 7.59 -20.56 7.56
CA PRO A 295 7.15 -20.91 6.22
C PRO A 295 6.07 -19.95 5.69
N GLU A 296 5.34 -19.27 6.59
CA GLU A 296 4.23 -18.37 6.25
C GLU A 296 4.68 -16.99 5.72
N MET A 297 5.97 -16.66 5.81
CA MET A 297 6.52 -15.37 5.33
C MET A 297 6.45 -15.18 3.82
N GLY A 298 6.02 -16.20 3.06
CA GLY A 298 5.78 -16.08 1.63
C GLY A 298 7.06 -16.05 0.80
N TRP A 299 8.01 -16.93 1.11
CA TRP A 299 9.26 -17.13 0.36
C TRP A 299 9.07 -17.38 -1.13
N ASP A 300 7.91 -17.93 -1.53
CA ASP A 300 7.57 -18.22 -2.92
C ASP A 300 6.84 -17.06 -3.63
N ARG A 301 6.70 -15.89 -2.97
CA ARG A 301 6.03 -14.72 -3.57
C ARG A 301 6.75 -14.29 -4.84
N ARG A 302 5.93 -13.93 -5.83
CA ARG A 302 6.34 -13.42 -7.13
C ARG A 302 5.42 -12.27 -7.48
N TYR A 303 6.02 -11.14 -7.79
CA TYR A 303 5.30 -9.99 -8.32
C TYR A 303 5.54 -9.90 -9.82
N ASN A 304 4.49 -9.52 -10.56
CA ASN A 304 4.57 -9.37 -12.00
C ASN A 304 4.58 -7.89 -12.35
N PHE A 305 5.77 -7.35 -12.55
CA PHE A 305 5.99 -5.96 -12.98
C PHE A 305 5.68 -5.84 -14.46
N GLN A 306 4.95 -4.79 -14.82
CA GLN A 306 4.51 -4.50 -16.20
C GLN A 306 4.81 -3.04 -16.60
N GLY A 307 5.47 -2.30 -15.72
CA GLY A 307 5.79 -0.90 -15.95
C GLY A 307 6.91 -0.68 -16.94
N GLN A 308 7.23 0.61 -17.11
CA GLN A 308 8.29 1.09 -17.98
C GLN A 308 9.29 1.97 -17.23
N ASP A 309 8.93 2.46 -16.03
CA ASP A 309 9.80 3.31 -15.23
C ASP A 309 10.88 2.42 -14.57
N PRO A 310 12.17 2.56 -14.93
CA PRO A 310 13.23 1.75 -14.35
C PRO A 310 13.43 2.10 -12.87
N LEU A 311 13.55 1.08 -12.02
CA LEU A 311 13.82 1.26 -10.59
C LEU A 311 15.26 0.96 -10.23
N SER A 312 15.95 1.91 -9.57
CA SER A 312 17.23 1.64 -8.89
C SER A 312 17.11 0.48 -7.90
N PHE A 313 18.21 -0.21 -7.59
CA PHE A 313 18.18 -1.32 -6.62
C PHE A 313 17.62 -0.87 -5.24
N ALA A 314 17.96 0.33 -4.78
CA ALA A 314 17.41 0.91 -3.55
C ALA A 314 15.89 1.12 -3.62
N GLN A 315 15.41 1.70 -4.72
CA GLN A 315 13.98 1.93 -4.92
C GLN A 315 13.22 0.61 -5.09
N ALA A 316 13.83 -0.37 -5.77
CA ALA A 316 13.28 -1.71 -5.90
C ALA A 316 13.14 -2.40 -4.54
N ALA A 317 14.16 -2.33 -3.68
CA ALA A 317 14.09 -2.88 -2.32
C ALA A 317 13.00 -2.19 -1.49
N GLN A 318 12.93 -0.85 -1.53
CA GLN A 318 11.89 -0.09 -0.82
C GLN A 318 10.49 -0.44 -1.32
N LEU A 319 10.30 -0.53 -2.64
CA LEU A 319 9.03 -0.91 -3.24
C LEU A 319 8.62 -2.33 -2.85
N MET A 320 9.58 -3.26 -2.81
CA MET A 320 9.34 -4.63 -2.39
C MET A 320 8.93 -4.74 -0.91
N ASN A 321 9.55 -3.94 -0.04
CA ASN A 321 9.11 -3.83 1.35
C ASN A 321 7.67 -3.33 1.40
N GLU A 322 7.37 -2.21 0.72
CA GLU A 322 6.02 -1.65 0.67
C GLU A 322 4.96 -2.65 0.13
N LEU A 323 5.28 -3.41 -0.91
CA LEU A 323 4.41 -4.47 -1.43
C LEU A 323 4.22 -5.60 -0.40
N GLY A 324 5.27 -5.96 0.32
CA GLY A 324 5.23 -6.91 1.43
C GLY A 324 4.31 -6.45 2.56
N ASP A 325 4.40 -5.18 2.94
CA ASP A 325 3.55 -4.56 3.96
C ASP A 325 2.07 -4.52 3.53
N ILE A 326 1.82 -4.20 2.25
CA ILE A 326 0.48 -4.26 1.66
C ILE A 326 -0.08 -5.68 1.78
N ASP A 327 0.71 -6.71 1.48
CA ASP A 327 0.29 -8.12 1.57
C ASP A 327 -0.01 -8.54 3.02
N GLN A 328 0.86 -8.18 3.96
CA GLN A 328 0.67 -8.47 5.39
C GLN A 328 -0.61 -7.82 5.90
N LEU A 329 -0.79 -6.52 5.65
CA LEU A 329 -2.00 -5.81 6.03
C LEU A 329 -3.23 -6.41 5.34
N GLU A 330 -3.15 -6.78 4.07
CA GLU A 330 -4.25 -7.46 3.36
C GLU A 330 -4.62 -8.79 4.04
N ASN A 331 -3.63 -9.58 4.45
CA ASN A 331 -3.83 -10.86 5.13
C ASN A 331 -4.46 -10.69 6.51
N LEU A 332 -3.97 -9.73 7.31
CA LEU A 332 -4.55 -9.39 8.61
C LEU A 332 -6.01 -8.95 8.46
N LEU A 333 -6.30 -8.04 7.52
CA LEU A 333 -7.65 -7.55 7.27
C LEU A 333 -8.60 -8.63 6.73
N ARG A 334 -8.11 -9.59 5.96
CA ARG A 334 -8.91 -10.75 5.51
C ARG A 334 -9.14 -11.77 6.62
N GLY A 335 -8.13 -11.97 7.47
CA GLY A 335 -8.16 -12.88 8.62
C GLY A 335 -8.97 -12.33 9.80
N ALA A 336 -9.14 -11.01 9.89
CA ALA A 336 -9.89 -10.34 10.94
C ALA A 336 -11.39 -10.66 10.87
N THR A 337 -11.76 -11.76 11.52
CA THR A 337 -13.14 -12.24 11.57
C THR A 337 -13.99 -11.53 12.62
N ASN A 338 -13.34 -10.93 13.62
CA ASN A 338 -13.95 -10.23 14.74
C ASN A 338 -13.23 -8.87 14.96
N PRO A 339 -13.87 -7.92 15.67
CA PRO A 339 -13.26 -6.63 15.99
C PRO A 339 -11.94 -6.76 16.79
N GLY A 340 -11.84 -7.76 17.66
CA GLY A 340 -10.65 -7.97 18.49
C GLY A 340 -9.39 -8.28 17.70
N ALA A 341 -9.48 -9.02 16.58
CA ALA A 341 -8.35 -9.31 15.71
C ALA A 341 -7.82 -8.07 14.99
N LEU A 342 -8.63 -7.01 14.84
CA LEU A 342 -8.16 -5.75 14.26
C LEU A 342 -7.26 -4.97 15.24
N ALA A 343 -7.26 -5.31 16.53
CA ALA A 343 -6.39 -4.65 17.51
C ALA A 343 -4.91 -5.07 17.38
N GLU A 344 -4.63 -6.17 16.67
CA GLU A 344 -3.27 -6.63 16.37
C GLU A 344 -2.66 -5.90 15.17
N VAL A 345 -3.44 -5.10 14.44
CA VAL A 345 -2.97 -4.38 13.26
C VAL A 345 -2.13 -3.16 13.67
N ASP A 346 -0.97 -3.01 13.04
CA ASP A 346 -0.15 -1.81 13.14
C ASP A 346 -0.86 -0.60 12.49
N LEU A 347 -1.32 0.34 13.34
CA LEU A 347 -2.03 1.54 12.91
C LEU A 347 -1.11 2.56 12.22
N ASP A 348 0.18 2.57 12.55
CA ASP A 348 1.15 3.47 11.95
C ASP A 348 1.45 3.01 10.51
N ARG A 349 1.66 1.70 10.31
CA ARG A 349 1.78 1.12 8.96
C ARG A 349 0.51 1.31 8.14
N ALA A 350 -0.65 1.10 8.73
CA ALA A 350 -1.93 1.34 8.06
C ALA A 350 -2.11 2.81 7.64
N ARG A 351 -1.61 3.76 8.44
CA ARG A 351 -1.64 5.20 8.12
C ARG A 351 -0.76 5.53 6.92
N GLU A 352 0.44 4.96 6.84
CA GLU A 352 1.34 5.16 5.70
C GLU A 352 0.78 4.55 4.40
N LEU A 353 0.16 3.37 4.49
CA LEU A 353 -0.32 2.67 3.30
C LEU A 353 -1.69 3.15 2.80
N LEU A 354 -2.62 3.43 3.72
CA LEU A 354 -4.03 3.73 3.42
C LEU A 354 -4.45 5.18 3.72
N GLY A 355 -3.61 5.94 4.42
CA GLY A 355 -3.87 7.31 4.87
C GLY A 355 -4.55 7.40 6.23
N ASP A 356 -4.55 8.61 6.80
CA ASP A 356 -5.08 8.92 8.14
C ASP A 356 -6.53 8.48 8.37
N ASP A 357 -7.39 8.65 7.36
CA ASP A 357 -8.81 8.31 7.46
C ASP A 357 -9.03 6.80 7.64
N ALA A 358 -8.23 5.98 6.96
CA ALA A 358 -8.32 4.54 7.04
C ALA A 358 -7.75 4.03 8.36
N ALA A 359 -6.61 4.56 8.81
CA ALA A 359 -6.04 4.22 10.12
C ALA A 359 -7.01 4.55 11.27
N ARG A 360 -7.63 5.74 11.25
CA ARG A 360 -8.69 6.10 12.21
C ARG A 360 -9.89 5.17 12.11
N SER A 361 -10.30 4.81 10.89
CA SER A 361 -11.40 3.86 10.72
C SER A 361 -11.07 2.49 11.31
N LEU A 362 -9.84 1.98 11.13
CA LEU A 362 -9.39 0.71 11.69
C LEU A 362 -9.38 0.71 13.22
N GLU A 363 -8.82 1.76 13.82
CA GLU A 363 -8.81 1.96 15.26
C GLU A 363 -10.25 1.92 15.83
N ARG A 364 -11.16 2.68 15.20
CA ARG A 364 -12.58 2.72 15.57
C ARG A 364 -13.27 1.37 15.40
N LEU A 365 -12.95 0.62 14.34
CA LEU A 365 -13.49 -0.73 14.12
C LEU A 365 -12.98 -1.73 15.15
N ALA A 366 -11.71 -1.63 15.57
CA ALA A 366 -11.13 -2.49 16.60
C ALA A 366 -11.78 -2.27 17.98
N GLU A 367 -12.18 -1.03 18.28
CA GLU A 367 -12.81 -0.66 19.55
C GLU A 367 -14.29 -1.07 19.68
N LEU A 368 -14.97 -1.39 18.58
CA LEU A 368 -16.43 -1.64 18.56
C LEU A 368 -16.93 -2.61 19.62
N ALA A 369 -16.30 -3.78 19.71
CA ALA A 369 -16.72 -4.82 20.65
C ALA A 369 -16.50 -4.37 22.11
N LYS A 370 -15.36 -3.73 22.38
CA LYS A 370 -15.00 -3.21 23.70
C LYS A 370 -15.98 -2.14 24.16
N THR A 371 -16.39 -1.23 23.27
CA THR A 371 -17.36 -0.18 23.56
C THR A 371 -18.74 -0.75 23.91
N LEU A 372 -19.22 -1.75 23.16
CA LEU A 372 -20.49 -2.43 23.44
C LEU A 372 -20.45 -3.23 24.75
N GLU A 373 -19.31 -3.85 25.07
CA GLU A 373 -19.10 -4.63 26.29
C GLU A 373 -19.03 -3.72 27.52
N GLN A 374 -18.27 -2.62 27.45
CA GLN A 374 -18.19 -1.62 28.53
C GLN A 374 -19.55 -0.96 28.82
N ALA A 375 -20.39 -0.78 27.80
CA ALA A 375 -21.76 -0.32 27.97
C ALA A 375 -22.69 -1.39 28.58
N GLY A 376 -22.23 -2.63 28.72
CA GLY A 376 -22.98 -3.78 29.21
C GLY A 376 -24.10 -4.22 28.27
N LEU A 377 -23.97 -3.92 26.97
CA LEU A 377 -24.94 -4.30 25.93
C LEU A 377 -24.65 -5.69 25.36
N ILE A 378 -23.38 -6.06 25.32
CA ILE A 378 -22.91 -7.40 24.92
C ILE A 378 -22.02 -7.98 26.02
N GLU A 379 -21.85 -9.30 26.02
CA GLU A 379 -20.92 -10.02 26.88
C GLU A 379 -20.22 -11.12 26.07
N GLN A 380 -18.97 -11.44 26.42
CA GLN A 380 -18.24 -12.53 25.78
C GLN A 380 -18.45 -13.84 26.55
N LYS A 381 -18.97 -14.87 25.86
CA LYS A 381 -19.18 -16.22 26.39
C LYS A 381 -18.65 -17.26 25.40
N GLU A 382 -17.82 -18.18 25.90
CA GLU A 382 -17.23 -19.27 25.10
C GLU A 382 -16.57 -18.79 23.77
N GLY A 383 -15.95 -17.61 23.80
CA GLY A 383 -15.28 -17.00 22.64
C GLY A 383 -16.22 -16.33 21.63
N ARG A 384 -17.51 -16.18 21.94
CA ARG A 384 -18.50 -15.48 21.10
C ARG A 384 -19.15 -14.32 21.86
N TYR A 385 -19.55 -13.29 21.13
CA TYR A 385 -20.33 -12.19 21.71
C TYR A 385 -21.81 -12.57 21.74
N GLU A 386 -22.44 -12.41 22.91
CA GLU A 386 -23.87 -12.57 23.14
C GLU A 386 -24.49 -11.25 23.63
N LEU A 387 -25.77 -11.04 23.34
CA LEU A 387 -26.50 -9.89 23.84
C LEU A 387 -26.87 -10.07 25.31
N THR A 388 -26.62 -9.04 26.13
CA THR A 388 -27.09 -9.04 27.52
C THR A 388 -28.60 -8.73 27.58
N PRO A 389 -29.29 -9.00 28.71
CA PRO A 389 -30.68 -8.55 28.92
C PRO A 389 -30.87 -7.03 28.79
N LYS A 390 -29.81 -6.24 28.96
CA LYS A 390 -29.81 -4.78 28.72
C LYS A 390 -29.77 -4.51 27.20
N GLY A 391 -28.87 -5.18 26.47
CA GLY A 391 -28.76 -5.10 25.01
C GLY A 391 -30.05 -5.49 24.29
N ILE A 392 -30.66 -6.62 24.65
CA ILE A 392 -31.94 -7.07 24.06
C ILE A 392 -33.05 -6.04 24.26
N ARG A 393 -33.17 -5.46 25.47
CA ARG A 393 -34.18 -4.42 25.74
C ARG A 393 -33.95 -3.17 24.91
N LYS A 394 -32.68 -2.77 24.73
CA LYS A 394 -32.33 -1.59 23.95
C LYS A 394 -32.63 -1.77 22.46
N ILE A 395 -32.30 -2.94 21.89
CA ILE A 395 -32.66 -3.30 20.50
C ILE A 395 -34.17 -3.23 20.30
N GLY A 396 -34.95 -3.81 21.22
CA GLY A 396 -36.42 -3.75 21.16
C GLY A 396 -36.97 -2.33 21.21
N GLN A 397 -36.38 -1.45 22.04
CA GLN A 397 -36.75 -0.03 22.10
C GLN A 397 -36.46 0.71 20.79
N ASN A 398 -35.27 0.49 20.22
CA ASN A 398 -34.86 1.10 18.95
C ASN A 398 -35.77 0.63 17.80
N ALA A 399 -36.02 -0.68 17.69
CA ALA A 399 -36.89 -1.26 16.68
C ALA A 399 -38.33 -0.71 16.76
N LEU A 400 -38.87 -0.58 17.97
CA LEU A 400 -40.20 0.02 18.19
C LEU A 400 -40.20 1.51 17.81
N SER A 401 -39.17 2.26 18.23
CA SER A 401 -39.02 3.68 17.90
C SER A 401 -38.96 3.90 16.38
N ASP A 402 -38.22 3.08 15.66
CA ASP A 402 -38.10 3.14 14.20
C ASP A 402 -39.41 2.78 13.50
N LEU A 403 -40.10 1.73 13.96
CA LEU A 403 -41.44 1.38 13.46
C LEU A 403 -42.41 2.53 13.67
N PHE A 404 -42.46 3.13 14.87
CA PHE A 404 -43.34 4.26 15.15
C PHE A 404 -42.96 5.51 14.35
N THR A 405 -41.69 5.76 14.12
CA THR A 405 -41.21 6.89 13.30
C THR A 405 -41.59 6.71 11.84
N LYS A 406 -41.43 5.50 11.28
CA LYS A 406 -41.89 5.15 9.92
C LYS A 406 -43.43 5.23 9.83
N LEU A 407 -44.16 4.72 10.81
CA LEU A 407 -45.63 4.75 10.86
C LEU A 407 -46.20 6.18 11.06
N ALA A 408 -45.48 7.05 11.77
CA ALA A 408 -45.86 8.45 11.97
C ALA A 408 -45.63 9.29 10.70
N LYS A 409 -44.57 8.99 9.94
CA LYS A 409 -44.34 9.57 8.60
C LYS A 409 -45.45 9.18 7.61
N ASP A 410 -46.05 7.99 7.76
CA ASP A 410 -47.19 7.55 6.96
C ASP A 410 -48.55 8.11 7.40
N LYS A 411 -48.65 8.66 8.62
CA LYS A 411 -49.93 9.12 9.20
C LYS A 411 -50.19 10.62 9.09
N THR A 412 -49.31 11.40 8.48
CA THR A 412 -49.46 12.86 8.39
C THR A 412 -49.21 13.37 6.99
N GLY A 413 -50.29 13.52 6.21
CA GLY A 413 -50.28 14.14 4.88
C GLY A 413 -50.41 13.14 3.74
N LYS A 414 -51.25 13.47 2.75
CA LYS A 414 -51.40 12.71 1.50
C LYS A 414 -50.03 12.59 0.84
N HIS A 415 -49.44 11.40 0.83
CA HIS A 415 -48.28 11.11 -0.01
C HIS A 415 -48.75 11.01 -1.45
N GLU A 416 -48.38 12.01 -2.24
CA GLU A 416 -48.23 11.91 -3.69
C GLU A 416 -47.20 10.80 -3.97
N LEU A 417 -47.56 9.85 -4.83
CA LEU A 417 -46.66 8.76 -5.20
C LEU A 417 -45.53 9.32 -6.08
N GLU A 418 -44.32 9.49 -5.53
CA GLU A 418 -43.09 9.57 -6.33
C GLU A 418 -42.76 8.17 -6.89
N ARG A 419 -43.54 7.73 -7.86
CA ARG A 419 -43.14 6.67 -8.78
C ARG A 419 -43.70 6.98 -10.16
N SER A 420 -43.01 7.89 -10.85
CA SER A 420 -43.17 8.03 -12.30
C SER A 420 -42.57 6.79 -12.96
N GLY A 421 -43.43 5.85 -13.31
CA GLY A 421 -43.13 4.84 -14.32
C GLY A 421 -43.24 5.51 -15.69
N ILE A 422 -42.29 5.20 -16.57
CA ILE A 422 -42.25 5.68 -17.95
C ILE A 422 -43.54 5.21 -18.65
N GLY A 423 -44.49 6.14 -18.87
CA GLY A 423 -45.77 5.87 -19.51
C GLY A 423 -46.40 7.16 -20.02
N HIS A 424 -46.83 7.16 -21.28
CA HIS A 424 -47.37 8.33 -21.98
C HIS A 424 -48.83 8.63 -21.59
N GLU A 425 -49.07 9.08 -20.36
CA GLU A 425 -50.34 9.72 -20.00
C GLU A 425 -50.10 11.15 -19.51
N ARG A 426 -50.91 12.08 -20.01
CA ARG A 426 -50.83 13.50 -19.69
C ARG A 426 -51.06 13.69 -18.18
N THR A 427 -50.03 14.10 -17.45
CA THR A 427 -50.14 14.49 -16.05
C THR A 427 -50.95 15.79 -15.95
N TYR A 428 -52.07 15.75 -15.24
CA TYR A 428 -52.89 16.94 -14.92
C TYR A 428 -52.26 17.76 -13.79
N GLU A 429 -50.95 18.03 -13.91
CA GLU A 429 -50.20 18.85 -12.97
C GLU A 429 -50.12 20.27 -13.49
N SER A 430 -50.43 21.23 -12.61
CA SER A 430 -50.35 22.65 -12.90
C SER A 430 -49.43 23.35 -11.90
N LYS A 431 -48.73 24.37 -12.38
CA LYS A 431 -47.84 25.23 -11.59
C LYS A 431 -48.28 26.69 -11.67
N PRO A 432 -47.91 27.55 -10.69
CA PRO A 432 -48.12 28.99 -10.81
C PRO A 432 -47.45 29.55 -12.08
N TYR A 433 -48.13 30.49 -12.75
CA TYR A 433 -47.60 31.13 -13.94
C TYR A 433 -46.38 32.00 -13.61
N GLU A 434 -45.25 31.73 -14.27
CA GLU A 434 -44.07 32.58 -14.23
C GLU A 434 -43.84 33.24 -15.60
N PHE A 435 -43.26 34.44 -15.59
CA PHE A 435 -43.02 35.18 -16.82
C PHE A 435 -42.04 34.42 -17.73
N GLY A 436 -42.54 33.93 -18.86
CA GLY A 436 -41.80 33.07 -19.79
C GLY A 436 -42.47 31.72 -20.05
N ASP A 437 -43.47 31.34 -19.23
CA ASP A 437 -44.24 30.11 -19.44
C ASP A 437 -45.22 30.22 -20.63
N PRO A 438 -45.47 29.11 -21.35
CA PRO A 438 -46.54 29.05 -22.34
C PRO A 438 -47.90 29.35 -21.70
N PHE A 439 -48.71 30.18 -22.36
CA PHE A 439 -49.99 30.65 -21.80
C PHE A 439 -51.12 29.61 -21.92
N ASN A 440 -50.87 28.39 -21.42
CA ASN A 440 -51.83 27.30 -21.34
C ASN A 440 -52.39 27.22 -19.92
N LEU A 441 -53.36 28.09 -19.61
CA LEU A 441 -53.94 28.22 -18.28
C LEU A 441 -54.84 27.04 -17.93
N ASP A 442 -54.65 26.47 -16.74
CA ASP A 442 -55.67 25.65 -16.07
C ASP A 442 -56.78 26.59 -15.59
N ILE A 443 -57.82 26.72 -16.41
CA ILE A 443 -58.95 27.63 -16.18
C ILE A 443 -59.64 27.31 -14.85
N HIS A 444 -59.74 26.03 -14.50
CA HIS A 444 -60.46 25.62 -13.31
C HIS A 444 -59.73 26.02 -12.03
N ARG A 445 -58.41 25.83 -11.98
CA ARG A 445 -57.60 26.29 -10.84
C ARG A 445 -57.45 27.80 -10.80
N THR A 446 -57.27 28.44 -11.95
CA THR A 446 -57.17 29.89 -12.06
C THR A 446 -58.41 30.59 -11.52
N ILE A 447 -59.61 30.14 -11.92
CA ILE A 447 -60.87 30.68 -11.40
C ILE A 447 -61.03 30.36 -9.92
N ARG A 448 -60.65 29.16 -9.46
CA ARG A 448 -60.71 28.79 -8.05
C ARG A 448 -59.85 29.71 -7.18
N ASN A 449 -58.63 30.03 -7.62
CA ASN A 449 -57.72 30.93 -6.93
C ASN A 449 -58.31 32.35 -6.86
N ALA A 450 -58.85 32.85 -7.97
CA ALA A 450 -59.51 34.15 -8.00
C ALA A 450 -60.77 34.21 -7.10
N ILE A 451 -61.59 33.16 -7.07
CA ILE A 451 -62.76 33.08 -6.18
C ILE A 451 -62.32 33.04 -4.72
N ARG A 452 -61.27 32.27 -4.40
CA ARG A 452 -60.72 32.18 -3.04
C ARG A 452 -60.18 33.51 -2.57
N ARG A 453 -59.50 34.26 -3.45
CA ARG A 453 -58.96 35.60 -3.17
C ARG A 453 -60.05 36.65 -2.99
N THR A 454 -61.09 36.60 -3.84
CA THR A 454 -62.16 37.61 -3.84
C THR A 454 -63.27 37.29 -2.83
N GLY A 455 -63.20 36.14 -2.13
CA GLY A 455 -64.12 35.78 -1.05
C GLY A 455 -65.51 35.31 -1.50
N GLY A 456 -65.67 34.97 -2.78
CA GLY A 456 -66.95 34.51 -3.35
C GLY A 456 -67.95 35.65 -3.62
N GLY A 457 -68.13 35.97 -4.91
CA GLY A 457 -69.09 36.96 -5.39
C GLY A 457 -68.94 37.12 -6.91
N THR A 458 -70.01 37.55 -7.59
CA THR A 458 -69.97 37.85 -9.04
C THR A 458 -70.08 39.36 -9.26
N PRO A 459 -69.29 39.94 -10.18
CA PRO A 459 -68.34 39.29 -11.10
C PRO A 459 -66.97 38.95 -10.47
N VAL A 460 -66.37 37.84 -10.89
CA VAL A 460 -65.03 37.39 -10.47
C VAL A 460 -63.97 38.14 -11.29
N SER A 461 -63.07 38.86 -10.61
CA SER A 461 -61.96 39.57 -11.25
C SER A 461 -60.69 38.73 -11.17
N LEU A 462 -60.09 38.40 -12.32
CA LEU A 462 -58.84 37.64 -12.42
C LEU A 462 -57.63 38.59 -12.33
N SER A 463 -56.61 38.16 -11.58
CA SER A 463 -55.30 38.81 -11.53
C SER A 463 -54.20 37.84 -11.99
N PRO A 464 -53.04 38.32 -12.47
CA PRO A 464 -51.94 37.46 -12.90
C PRO A 464 -51.48 36.46 -11.84
N ASP A 465 -51.58 36.82 -10.56
CA ASP A 465 -51.20 35.96 -9.44
C ASP A 465 -52.14 34.76 -9.24
N ASP A 466 -53.33 34.78 -9.88
CA ASP A 466 -54.27 33.66 -9.83
C ASP A 466 -53.97 32.60 -10.90
N PHE A 467 -53.10 32.91 -11.87
CA PHE A 467 -52.87 32.08 -13.05
C PHE A 467 -52.04 30.83 -12.71
N GLU A 468 -52.59 29.67 -13.05
CA GLU A 468 -51.86 28.40 -13.06
C GLU A 468 -51.78 27.87 -14.49
N VAL A 469 -50.61 27.39 -14.91
CA VAL A 469 -50.37 26.80 -16.23
C VAL A 469 -50.18 25.29 -16.13
N GLU A 470 -50.72 24.55 -17.10
CA GLU A 470 -50.48 23.11 -17.22
C GLU A 470 -49.02 22.84 -17.56
N ARG A 471 -48.42 21.86 -16.87
CA ARG A 471 -47.05 21.45 -17.13
C ARG A 471 -47.04 20.50 -18.33
N THR A 472 -46.90 21.04 -19.52
CA THR A 472 -46.47 20.25 -20.68
C THR A 472 -44.96 20.03 -20.58
N GLU A 473 -44.52 18.77 -20.59
CA GLU A 473 -43.09 18.39 -20.68
C GLU A 473 -42.35 19.12 -21.80
#